data_AF-A0A6P4EPR9-F1
#
_entry.id   AF-A0A6P4EPR9-F1
#
_cell.length_a   1.000
_cell.length_b   1.000
_cell.length_c   1.000
_cell.angle_alpha   90.00
_cell.angle_beta   90.00
_cell.angle_gamma   90.00
#
_symmetry.space_group_name_H-M   'P 1'
#
loop_
_entity.id
_entity.type
_entity.pdbx_description
1 polymer ?
#
loop_
_entity_poly.entity_id
_entity_poly.type
_entity_poly.pdbx_seq_one_letter_code
_entity_poly.pdbx_strand_id
1 'polypeptide(L)'
;MPDSPVTNCEQALIQLKNFGYAFDEAGILRKIDPATGEPGTEQFSYNVSDDGNENEKHYQNLANQIPEIVYALLEKNGLSRTYIPLHKDPQRSSFIYSQPAKLSQSKKLLVLIHGSGLVKAGQWARSLIINNSLDHGSQLPYVRQAQKLGYDLLITNTNDCSRFYNGKENIIEGVETPLKHTKYVWKNIVLPSKPESVAIVAHSYGGCLTLDLVEHFLDFFKESVFAIAFTDSVMGSPQSKYRDYLCNVTCDWVASNTPLDTPISQSKNSIRRVSAGHTKHEWTSYSAIDSIFKFIEEKYEQRTNKK
;
A
#
# COMPACT_ATOMS: atom_id res chain seq x y z
N MET A 1 21.70 2.81 -18.71
CA MET A 1 20.38 2.16 -18.54
C MET A 1 20.03 2.27 -17.07
N PRO A 2 18.75 2.43 -16.67
CA PRO A 2 18.44 2.31 -15.26
C PRO A 2 18.88 0.91 -14.81
N ASP A 3 19.53 0.82 -13.66
CA ASP A 3 19.97 -0.46 -13.11
C ASP A 3 18.76 -1.38 -12.98
N SER A 4 18.97 -2.68 -13.21
CA SER A 4 17.88 -3.64 -13.15
C SER A 4 17.31 -3.68 -11.71
N PRO A 5 16.02 -3.97 -11.52
CA PRO A 5 15.43 -4.08 -10.18
C PRO A 5 16.18 -5.04 -9.25
N VAL A 6 16.75 -6.11 -9.81
CA VAL A 6 17.59 -7.07 -9.09
C VAL A 6 18.86 -6.40 -8.59
N THR A 7 19.52 -5.62 -9.44
CA THR A 7 20.72 -4.86 -9.08
C THR A 7 20.45 -3.84 -7.97
N ASN A 8 19.31 -3.14 -8.01
CA ASN A 8 18.93 -2.19 -6.95
C ASN A 8 18.64 -2.87 -5.61
N CYS A 9 17.96 -4.03 -5.64
CA CYS A 9 17.68 -4.81 -4.43
C CYS A 9 18.97 -5.37 -3.83
N GLU A 10 19.88 -5.90 -4.64
CA GLU A 10 21.19 -6.37 -4.18
C GLU A 10 21.99 -5.24 -3.51
N GLN A 11 22.01 -4.05 -4.13
CA GLN A 11 22.64 -2.87 -3.53
C GLN A 11 21.98 -2.49 -2.20
N ALA A 12 20.65 -2.49 -2.11
CA ALA A 12 19.92 -2.18 -0.88
C ALA A 12 20.21 -3.19 0.24
N LEU A 13 20.29 -4.49 -0.09
CA LEU A 13 20.66 -5.54 0.85
C LEU A 13 22.11 -5.40 1.32
N ILE A 14 23.05 -5.05 0.43
CA ILE A 14 24.44 -4.75 0.80
C ILE A 14 24.49 -3.56 1.76
N GLN A 15 23.74 -2.48 1.49
CA GLN A 15 23.69 -1.33 2.39
C GLN A 15 23.09 -1.69 3.76
N LEU A 16 22.03 -2.51 3.81
CA LEU A 16 21.51 -3.03 5.08
C LEU A 16 22.58 -3.80 5.85
N LYS A 17 23.34 -4.68 5.17
CA LYS A 17 24.44 -5.41 5.80
C LYS A 17 25.52 -4.47 6.33
N ASN A 18 25.86 -3.39 5.60
CA ASN A 18 26.80 -2.37 6.06
C ASN A 18 26.30 -1.61 7.30
N PHE A 19 24.97 -1.49 7.47
CA PHE A 19 24.37 -0.96 8.70
C PHE A 19 24.29 -1.98 9.84
N GLY A 20 24.74 -3.22 9.61
CA GLY A 20 24.75 -4.31 10.60
C GLY A 20 23.44 -5.09 10.67
N TYR A 21 22.59 -5.02 9.64
CA TYR A 21 21.28 -5.67 9.65
C TYR A 21 21.01 -6.51 8.39
N ALA A 22 20.23 -7.57 8.57
CA ALA A 22 19.70 -8.38 7.48
C ALA A 22 18.34 -8.98 7.86
N PHE A 23 17.50 -9.26 6.88
CA PHE A 23 16.24 -9.97 7.11
C PHE A 23 16.50 -11.48 7.25
N ASP A 24 15.91 -12.10 8.27
CA ASP A 24 15.90 -13.56 8.41
C ASP A 24 14.88 -14.23 7.46
N GLU A 25 14.81 -15.56 7.46
CA GLU A 25 13.88 -16.33 6.63
C GLU A 25 12.40 -16.02 6.91
N ALA A 26 12.08 -15.55 8.13
CA ALA A 26 10.74 -15.11 8.51
C ALA A 26 10.47 -13.64 8.10
N GLY A 27 11.44 -12.98 7.47
CA GLY A 27 11.34 -11.58 7.05
C GLY A 27 11.43 -10.59 8.20
N ILE A 28 12.00 -10.98 9.34
CA ILE A 28 12.25 -10.10 10.50
C ILE A 28 13.64 -9.49 10.35
N LEU A 29 13.75 -8.18 10.55
CA LEU A 29 15.05 -7.50 10.52
C LEU A 29 15.84 -7.82 11.79
N ARG A 30 17.02 -8.43 11.61
CA ARG A 30 17.91 -8.84 12.69
C ARG A 30 19.25 -8.15 12.59
N LYS A 31 19.91 -7.95 13.73
CA LYS A 31 21.34 -7.63 13.74
C LYS A 31 22.12 -8.82 13.17
N ILE A 32 23.14 -8.52 12.39
CA ILE A 32 24.05 -9.52 11.86
C ILE A 32 24.96 -10.02 12.99
N ASP A 33 25.12 -11.34 13.08
CA ASP A 33 26.12 -11.95 13.94
C ASP A 33 27.52 -11.74 13.32
N PRO A 34 28.43 -11.03 13.99
CA PRO A 34 29.77 -10.77 13.48
C PRO A 34 30.60 -12.03 13.20
N ALA A 35 30.28 -13.15 13.87
CA ALA A 35 31.00 -14.41 13.69
C ALA A 35 30.62 -15.12 12.38
N THR A 36 29.37 -14.97 11.93
CA THR A 36 28.82 -15.72 10.79
C THR A 36 28.54 -14.85 9.57
N GLY A 37 28.34 -13.53 9.76
CA GLY A 37 27.89 -12.63 8.70
C GLY A 37 26.41 -12.79 8.33
N GLU A 38 25.67 -13.60 9.09
CA GLU A 38 24.27 -13.94 8.86
C GLU A 38 23.35 -13.28 9.92
N PRO A 39 22.03 -13.17 9.66
CA PRO A 39 21.06 -12.69 10.63
C PRO A 39 21.14 -13.47 11.96
N GLY A 40 21.39 -12.76 13.07
CA GLY A 40 21.37 -13.33 14.42
C GLY A 40 19.96 -13.34 15.02
N THR A 41 19.87 -13.40 16.35
CA THR A 41 18.59 -13.40 17.08
C THR A 41 18.13 -12.01 17.53
N GLU A 42 19.04 -11.05 17.64
CA GLU A 42 18.74 -9.69 18.10
C GLU A 42 17.96 -8.89 17.05
N GLN A 43 16.96 -8.12 17.49
CA GLN A 43 16.15 -7.26 16.63
C GLN A 43 16.79 -5.88 16.41
N PHE A 44 16.18 -5.08 15.54
CA PHE A 44 16.52 -3.67 15.34
C PHE A 44 16.61 -2.88 16.66
N SER A 45 17.64 -2.04 16.79
CA SER A 45 17.79 -1.08 17.88
C SER A 45 17.89 0.33 17.32
N TYR A 46 17.01 1.23 17.78
CA TYR A 46 17.06 2.65 17.39
C TYR A 46 18.20 3.40 18.07
N ASN A 47 18.46 3.11 19.36
CA ASN A 47 19.51 3.75 20.13
C ASN A 47 20.85 3.04 19.88
N VAL A 48 21.54 3.45 18.81
CA VAL A 48 22.87 2.94 18.44
C VAL A 48 24.00 3.84 18.96
N SER A 49 23.69 5.09 19.32
CA SER A 49 24.58 6.00 20.05
C SER A 49 23.81 6.85 21.07
N ASP A 50 24.53 7.62 21.89
CA ASP A 50 23.95 8.56 22.85
C ASP A 50 23.43 9.86 22.17
N ASP A 51 23.74 10.08 20.89
CA ASP A 51 23.26 11.22 20.11
C ASP A 51 21.98 10.87 19.35
N GLY A 52 20.87 11.52 19.70
CA GLY A 52 19.59 11.35 19.03
C GLY A 52 19.63 11.67 17.52
N ASN A 53 20.48 12.61 17.07
CA ASN A 53 20.60 12.92 15.65
C ASN A 53 21.29 11.80 14.86
N GLU A 54 22.29 11.15 15.47
CA GLU A 54 22.96 10.00 14.87
C GLU A 54 22.01 8.80 14.78
N ASN A 55 21.22 8.56 15.82
CA ASN A 55 20.19 7.51 15.84
C ASN A 55 19.15 7.72 14.74
N GLU A 56 18.63 8.95 14.59
CA GLU A 56 17.66 9.26 13.54
C GLU A 56 18.28 9.11 12.14
N LYS A 57 19.51 9.58 11.94
CA LYS A 57 20.23 9.43 10.68
C LYS A 57 20.45 7.96 10.33
N HIS A 58 20.85 7.13 11.30
CA HIS A 58 21.02 5.70 11.13
C HIS A 58 19.69 5.03 10.75
N TYR A 59 18.61 5.34 11.46
CA TYR A 59 17.28 4.84 11.16
C TYR A 59 16.82 5.23 9.75
N GLN A 60 16.98 6.49 9.32
CA GLN A 60 16.57 6.91 7.98
C GLN A 60 17.43 6.26 6.89
N ASN A 61 18.74 6.13 7.09
CA ASN A 61 19.62 5.46 6.13
C ASN A 61 19.21 4.00 5.89
N LEU A 62 18.86 3.30 6.98
CA LEU A 62 18.32 1.94 6.93
C LEU A 62 16.95 1.91 6.27
N ALA A 63 16.03 2.78 6.70
CA ALA A 63 14.67 2.85 6.17
C ALA A 63 14.60 3.18 4.68
N ASN A 64 15.60 3.87 4.15
CA ASN A 64 15.73 4.20 2.73
C ASN A 64 16.09 2.99 1.85
N GLN A 65 16.56 1.88 2.43
CA GLN A 65 16.83 0.64 1.69
C GLN A 65 15.57 -0.23 1.50
N ILE A 66 14.56 -0.04 2.35
CA ILE A 66 13.34 -0.87 2.39
C ILE A 66 12.56 -0.87 1.06
N PRO A 67 12.36 0.26 0.35
CA PRO A 67 11.56 0.27 -0.88
C PRO A 67 12.06 -0.72 -1.95
N GLU A 68 13.37 -0.74 -2.24
CA GLU A 68 13.92 -1.62 -3.30
C GLU A 68 13.78 -3.11 -2.95
N ILE A 69 13.87 -3.46 -1.66
CA ILE A 69 13.65 -4.83 -1.19
C ILE A 69 12.18 -5.22 -1.37
N VAL A 70 11.25 -4.36 -0.96
CA VAL A 70 9.81 -4.61 -1.13
C VAL A 70 9.43 -4.70 -2.61
N TYR A 71 10.03 -3.88 -3.46
CA TYR A 71 9.83 -3.94 -4.91
C TYR A 71 10.25 -5.28 -5.49
N ALA A 72 11.46 -5.76 -5.17
CA ALA A 72 11.91 -7.08 -5.62
C ALA A 72 11.01 -8.22 -5.11
N LEU A 73 10.50 -8.11 -3.89
CA LEU A 73 9.55 -9.08 -3.34
C LEU A 73 8.21 -9.05 -4.09
N LEU A 74 7.68 -7.88 -4.46
CA LEU A 74 6.48 -7.78 -5.29
C LEU A 74 6.69 -8.41 -6.67
N GLU A 75 7.82 -8.14 -7.31
CA GLU A 75 8.16 -8.73 -8.61
C GLU A 75 8.34 -10.25 -8.53
N LYS A 76 8.98 -10.75 -7.46
CA LYS A 76 9.06 -12.19 -7.15
C LYS A 76 7.67 -12.82 -6.94
N ASN A 77 6.70 -12.05 -6.45
CA ASN A 77 5.30 -12.48 -6.34
C ASN A 77 4.50 -12.27 -7.64
N GLY A 78 5.15 -11.98 -8.77
CA GLY A 78 4.54 -11.95 -10.10
C GLY A 78 3.91 -10.62 -10.50
N LEU A 79 4.12 -9.55 -9.72
CA LEU A 79 3.68 -8.21 -10.11
C LEU A 79 4.68 -7.59 -11.09
N SER A 80 4.18 -6.74 -12.00
CA SER A 80 5.03 -6.01 -12.96
C SER A 80 4.86 -4.51 -12.80
N ARG A 81 5.95 -3.77 -13.00
CA ARG A 81 5.91 -2.30 -13.04
C ARG A 81 5.26 -1.81 -14.33
N THR A 82 4.30 -0.91 -14.20
CA THR A 82 3.80 -0.07 -15.29
C THR A 82 4.19 1.37 -15.02
N TYR A 83 5.06 1.94 -15.84
CA TYR A 83 5.53 3.32 -15.68
C TYR A 83 4.47 4.33 -16.08
N ILE A 84 4.33 5.39 -15.27
CA ILE A 84 3.37 6.46 -15.50
C ILE A 84 4.02 7.84 -15.32
N PRO A 85 3.66 8.84 -16.13
CA PRO A 85 2.76 8.77 -17.28
C PRO A 85 3.25 7.87 -18.42
N LEU A 86 2.35 7.17 -19.11
CA LEU A 86 2.64 6.12 -20.10
C LEU A 86 3.53 6.58 -21.29
N HIS A 87 3.60 7.88 -21.55
CA HIS A 87 4.36 8.48 -22.66
C HIS A 87 5.73 9.02 -22.23
N LYS A 88 6.08 8.97 -20.94
CA LYS A 88 7.34 9.48 -20.41
C LYS A 88 8.37 8.37 -20.26
N ASP A 89 9.64 8.75 -20.44
CA ASP A 89 10.79 7.88 -20.20
C ASP A 89 10.74 7.27 -18.78
N PRO A 90 10.95 5.95 -18.60
CA PRO A 90 10.91 5.29 -17.29
C PRO A 90 11.78 5.95 -16.20
N GLN A 91 12.93 6.54 -16.54
CA GLN A 91 13.81 7.21 -15.59
C GLN A 91 13.22 8.55 -15.09
N ARG A 92 12.25 9.10 -15.83
CA ARG A 92 11.54 10.34 -15.52
C ARG A 92 10.08 10.11 -15.11
N SER A 93 9.67 8.85 -14.96
CA SER A 93 8.30 8.44 -14.67
C SER A 93 8.20 7.84 -13.27
N SER A 94 7.00 7.96 -12.69
CA SER A 94 6.55 7.13 -11.57
C SER A 94 6.19 5.74 -12.08
N PHE A 95 5.71 4.85 -11.21
CA PHE A 95 5.18 3.55 -11.62
C PHE A 95 4.12 3.04 -10.65
N ILE A 96 3.30 2.14 -11.14
CA ILE A 96 2.44 1.27 -10.32
C ILE A 96 2.88 -0.18 -10.48
N TYR A 97 2.41 -1.05 -9.60
CA TYR A 97 2.44 -2.48 -9.86
C TYR A 97 1.07 -2.99 -10.30
N SER A 98 1.07 -3.95 -11.22
CA SER A 98 -0.12 -4.70 -11.58
C SER A 98 0.16 -6.17 -11.81
N GLN A 99 -0.87 -6.99 -11.61
CA GLN A 99 -0.90 -8.39 -12.01
C GLN A 99 -2.31 -8.72 -12.52
N PRO A 100 -2.48 -9.17 -13.77
CA PRO A 100 -1.44 -9.31 -14.79
C PRO A 100 -0.76 -7.98 -15.16
N ALA A 101 0.39 -8.06 -15.84
CA ALA A 101 1.19 -6.88 -16.20
C ALA A 101 0.36 -5.81 -16.94
N LYS A 102 -0.56 -6.23 -17.82
CA LYS A 102 -1.56 -5.36 -18.43
C LYS A 102 -2.95 -5.81 -18.00
N LEU A 103 -3.63 -4.98 -17.21
CA LEU A 103 -5.01 -5.22 -16.78
C LEU A 103 -5.96 -5.15 -17.98
N SER A 104 -6.86 -6.13 -18.08
CA SER A 104 -7.90 -6.16 -19.09
C SER A 104 -9.02 -7.11 -18.67
N GLN A 105 -10.24 -6.59 -18.62
CA GLN A 105 -11.48 -7.30 -18.32
C GLN A 105 -11.40 -8.18 -17.06
N SER A 106 -10.73 -7.66 -16.02
CA SER A 106 -10.59 -8.36 -14.73
C SER A 106 -11.96 -8.68 -14.15
N LYS A 107 -12.21 -9.96 -13.81
CA LYS A 107 -13.44 -10.36 -13.10
C LYS A 107 -13.48 -9.77 -11.70
N LYS A 108 -12.35 -9.83 -11.00
CA LYS A 108 -12.13 -9.23 -9.67
C LYS A 108 -10.81 -8.48 -9.71
N LEU A 109 -10.84 -7.17 -9.45
CA LEU A 109 -9.64 -6.33 -9.32
C LEU A 109 -9.56 -5.79 -7.90
N LEU A 110 -8.42 -6.00 -7.23
CA LEU A 110 -8.11 -5.40 -5.94
C LEU A 110 -7.11 -4.26 -6.13
N VAL A 111 -7.49 -3.05 -5.69
CA VAL A 111 -6.63 -1.87 -5.71
C VAL A 111 -6.13 -1.56 -4.29
N LEU A 112 -4.80 -1.49 -4.13
CA LEU A 112 -4.15 -1.14 -2.86
C LEU A 112 -3.59 0.29 -2.90
N ILE A 113 -3.98 1.10 -1.92
CA ILE A 113 -3.60 2.53 -1.81
C ILE A 113 -2.99 2.81 -0.43
N HIS A 114 -1.69 3.08 -0.40
CA HIS A 114 -0.98 3.41 0.84
C HIS A 114 -1.27 4.82 1.35
N GLY A 115 -0.85 5.09 2.59
CA GLY A 115 -0.95 6.41 3.23
C GLY A 115 0.05 7.44 2.71
N SER A 116 0.10 8.61 3.37
CA SER A 116 1.06 9.67 3.06
C SER A 116 2.43 9.42 3.71
N GLY A 117 3.39 10.30 3.42
CA GLY A 117 4.73 10.26 4.00
C GLY A 117 5.74 9.52 3.12
N LEU A 118 6.66 8.80 3.76
CA LEU A 118 7.82 8.18 3.08
C LEU A 118 7.56 6.73 2.62
N VAL A 119 6.35 6.21 2.81
CA VAL A 119 5.95 4.91 2.25
C VAL A 119 5.76 5.02 0.74
N LYS A 120 6.08 3.94 0.03
CA LYS A 120 5.94 3.80 -1.42
C LYS A 120 5.11 2.57 -1.75
N ALA A 121 4.92 2.27 -3.04
CA ALA A 121 4.24 1.05 -3.48
C ALA A 121 4.74 -0.19 -2.72
N GLY A 122 3.80 -1.04 -2.30
CA GLY A 122 4.11 -2.23 -1.53
C GLY A 122 4.19 -2.03 -0.02
N GLN A 123 4.08 -0.80 0.49
CA GLN A 123 4.30 -0.50 1.92
C GLN A 123 3.05 0.09 2.57
N TRP A 124 2.71 -0.41 3.76
CA TRP A 124 1.79 0.24 4.69
C TRP A 124 2.55 1.13 5.68
N ALA A 125 3.66 0.63 6.25
CA ALA A 125 4.45 1.36 7.24
C ALA A 125 5.91 0.87 7.30
N ARG A 126 6.87 1.78 7.11
CA ARG A 126 8.31 1.46 7.23
C ARG A 126 8.68 1.02 8.65
N SER A 127 8.08 1.65 9.67
CA SER A 127 8.34 1.32 11.07
C SER A 127 8.00 -0.13 11.38
N LEU A 128 6.90 -0.67 10.85
CA LEU A 128 6.53 -2.07 11.05
C LEU A 128 7.44 -3.05 10.30
N ILE A 129 7.91 -2.67 9.10
CA ILE A 129 8.90 -3.49 8.39
C ILE A 129 10.17 -3.64 9.23
N ILE A 130 10.63 -2.54 9.81
CA ILE A 130 11.90 -2.48 10.56
C ILE A 130 11.78 -3.14 11.94
N ASN A 131 10.68 -2.88 12.67
CA ASN A 131 10.53 -3.29 14.07
C ASN A 131 9.80 -4.62 14.24
N ASN A 132 9.14 -5.15 13.19
CA ASN A 132 8.33 -6.35 13.28
C ASN A 132 8.68 -7.35 12.19
N SER A 133 8.23 -7.14 10.95
CA SER A 133 8.65 -7.92 9.79
C SER A 133 8.19 -7.28 8.49
N LEU A 134 8.76 -7.75 7.38
CA LEU A 134 8.30 -7.44 6.02
C LEU A 134 6.78 -7.59 5.89
N ASP A 135 6.20 -8.66 6.43
CA ASP A 135 4.76 -8.89 6.34
C ASP A 135 3.93 -7.87 7.10
N HIS A 136 4.36 -7.44 8.29
CA HIS A 136 3.60 -6.51 9.13
C HIS A 136 3.45 -5.13 8.50
N GLY A 137 4.48 -4.65 7.82
CA GLY A 137 4.49 -3.30 7.27
C GLY A 137 4.35 -3.22 5.75
N SER A 138 4.22 -4.34 5.04
CA SER A 138 4.07 -4.37 3.58
C SER A 138 2.69 -4.83 3.13
N GLN A 139 2.43 -4.64 1.84
CA GLN A 139 1.25 -5.13 1.13
C GLN A 139 1.40 -6.59 0.68
N LEU A 140 2.53 -7.27 0.95
CA LEU A 140 2.76 -8.65 0.51
C LEU A 140 1.70 -9.64 1.04
N PRO A 141 1.24 -9.56 2.30
CA PRO A 141 0.14 -10.42 2.76
C PRO A 141 -1.15 -10.21 1.97
N TYR A 142 -1.47 -8.96 1.62
CA TYR A 142 -2.63 -8.64 0.79
C TYR A 142 -2.49 -9.20 -0.63
N VAL A 143 -1.30 -9.10 -1.22
CA VAL A 143 -0.98 -9.71 -2.53
C VAL A 143 -1.24 -11.21 -2.50
N ARG A 144 -0.66 -11.93 -1.53
CA ARG A 144 -0.79 -13.40 -1.45
C ARG A 144 -2.25 -13.84 -1.25
N GLN A 145 -2.98 -13.14 -0.39
CA GLN A 145 -4.39 -13.45 -0.12
C GLN A 145 -5.28 -13.15 -1.34
N ALA A 146 -5.05 -12.02 -2.02
CA ALA A 146 -5.77 -11.65 -3.24
C ALA A 146 -5.53 -12.67 -4.37
N GLN A 147 -4.28 -13.10 -4.57
CA GLN A 147 -3.94 -14.14 -5.55
C GLN A 147 -4.64 -15.47 -5.25
N LYS A 148 -4.63 -15.90 -3.98
CA LYS A 148 -5.34 -17.11 -3.54
C LYS A 148 -6.83 -17.06 -3.85
N LEU A 149 -7.44 -15.87 -3.75
CA LEU A 149 -8.85 -15.63 -4.03
C LEU A 149 -9.13 -15.31 -5.52
N GLY A 150 -8.11 -15.32 -6.39
CA GLY A 150 -8.27 -15.08 -7.83
C GLY A 150 -8.54 -13.63 -8.21
N TYR A 151 -7.97 -12.67 -7.47
CA TYR A 151 -8.00 -11.25 -7.82
C TYR A 151 -6.82 -10.89 -8.73
N ASP A 152 -7.10 -10.08 -9.75
CA ASP A 152 -6.09 -9.22 -10.35
C ASP A 152 -5.75 -8.10 -9.37
N LEU A 153 -4.52 -7.59 -9.43
CA LEU A 153 -3.97 -6.63 -8.48
C LEU A 153 -3.54 -5.35 -9.16
N LEU A 154 -3.77 -4.23 -8.49
CA LEU A 154 -3.14 -2.94 -8.78
C LEU A 154 -2.65 -2.30 -7.48
N ILE A 155 -1.38 -1.91 -7.44
CA ILE A 155 -0.78 -1.23 -6.29
C ILE A 155 -0.28 0.14 -6.74
N THR A 156 -0.79 1.19 -6.09
CA THR A 156 -0.41 2.57 -6.39
C THR A 156 0.92 2.97 -5.72
N ASN A 157 1.58 4.01 -6.26
CA ASN A 157 2.79 4.61 -5.68
C ASN A 157 2.59 6.12 -5.48
N THR A 158 1.56 6.50 -4.71
CA THR A 158 1.01 7.86 -4.70
C THR A 158 1.96 8.91 -4.16
N ASN A 159 2.98 8.52 -3.38
CA ASN A 159 4.00 9.42 -2.84
C ASN A 159 5.22 9.52 -3.77
N ASP A 160 5.22 8.87 -4.94
CA ASP A 160 6.32 8.87 -5.90
C ASP A 160 6.10 9.90 -7.01
N CYS A 161 6.32 11.16 -6.65
CA CYS A 161 5.97 12.33 -7.47
C CYS A 161 7.19 13.08 -8.05
N SER A 162 8.42 12.63 -7.78
CA SER A 162 9.64 13.32 -8.19
C SER A 162 10.77 12.36 -8.58
N ARG A 163 11.74 12.86 -9.34
CA ARG A 163 12.98 12.15 -9.72
C ARG A 163 14.18 13.09 -9.54
N PHE A 164 15.29 12.55 -9.04
CA PHE A 164 16.54 13.29 -8.96
C PHE A 164 17.35 13.12 -10.24
N TYR A 165 17.57 14.21 -10.98
CA TYR A 165 18.45 14.22 -12.16
C TYR A 165 18.94 15.65 -12.43
N ASN A 166 20.06 15.78 -13.14
CA ASN A 166 20.74 17.07 -13.36
C ASN A 166 21.05 17.82 -12.05
N GLY A 167 21.42 17.08 -11.00
CA GLY A 167 21.82 17.65 -9.70
C GLY A 167 20.69 18.24 -8.86
N LYS A 168 19.42 18.01 -9.21
CA LYS A 168 18.26 18.51 -8.45
C LYS A 168 17.07 17.55 -8.50
N GLU A 169 16.14 17.75 -7.58
CA GLU A 169 14.84 17.10 -7.61
C GLU A 169 13.94 17.76 -8.67
N ASN A 170 13.27 16.94 -9.49
CA ASN A 170 12.34 17.39 -10.51
C ASN A 170 11.02 16.66 -10.31
N ILE A 171 9.92 17.42 -10.35
CA ILE A 171 8.57 16.88 -10.23
C ILE A 171 8.21 16.09 -11.51
N ILE A 172 7.55 14.95 -11.35
CA ILE A 172 7.06 14.12 -12.45
C ILE A 172 5.74 14.72 -12.97
N GLU A 173 5.84 15.57 -14.00
CA GLU A 173 4.66 16.21 -14.58
C GLU A 173 3.62 15.18 -15.04
N GLY A 174 2.34 15.46 -14.76
CA GLY A 174 1.19 14.57 -14.96
C GLY A 174 0.78 13.76 -13.72
N VAL A 175 1.71 13.54 -12.78
CA VAL A 175 1.49 12.81 -11.52
C VAL A 175 2.18 13.49 -10.34
N GLU A 176 2.17 14.83 -10.33
CA GLU A 176 2.94 15.68 -9.41
C GLU A 176 2.50 15.57 -7.94
N THR A 177 1.31 15.05 -7.69
CA THR A 177 0.72 14.91 -6.35
C THR A 177 0.02 13.56 -6.20
N PRO A 178 -0.19 13.08 -4.96
CA PRO A 178 -0.95 11.84 -4.73
C PRO A 178 -2.33 11.82 -5.41
N LEU A 179 -3.04 12.96 -5.41
CA LEU A 179 -4.33 13.14 -6.08
C LEU A 179 -4.19 13.02 -7.61
N LYS A 180 -3.18 13.65 -8.20
CA LYS A 180 -2.94 13.55 -9.65
C LYS A 180 -2.49 12.15 -10.06
N HIS A 181 -1.63 11.51 -9.26
CA HIS A 181 -1.21 10.13 -9.47
C HIS A 181 -2.42 9.18 -9.51
N THR A 182 -3.26 9.18 -8.48
CA THR A 182 -4.44 8.30 -8.42
C THR A 182 -5.43 8.57 -9.55
N LYS A 183 -5.72 9.84 -9.86
CA LYS A 183 -6.56 10.20 -11.03
C LYS A 183 -5.95 9.74 -12.35
N TYR A 184 -4.64 9.86 -12.53
CA TYR A 184 -3.95 9.39 -13.72
C TYR A 184 -4.11 7.87 -13.88
N VAL A 185 -3.84 7.12 -12.81
CA VAL A 185 -3.99 5.66 -12.78
C VAL A 185 -5.42 5.26 -13.11
N TRP A 186 -6.41 5.91 -12.49
CA TRP A 186 -7.81 5.57 -12.74
C TRP A 186 -8.21 5.83 -14.19
N LYS A 187 -7.90 7.02 -14.70
CA LYS A 187 -8.27 7.45 -16.05
C LYS A 187 -7.60 6.63 -17.15
N ASN A 188 -6.32 6.30 -16.99
CA ASN A 188 -5.51 5.73 -18.07
C ASN A 188 -5.28 4.22 -17.95
N ILE A 189 -5.60 3.61 -16.79
CA ILE A 189 -5.34 2.18 -16.53
C ILE A 189 -6.60 1.47 -16.08
N VAL A 190 -7.23 1.91 -14.98
CA VAL A 190 -8.41 1.23 -14.42
C VAL A 190 -9.61 1.32 -15.37
N LEU A 191 -10.04 2.53 -15.76
CA LEU A 191 -11.19 2.70 -16.65
C LEU A 191 -11.02 1.97 -17.99
N PRO A 192 -9.88 2.11 -18.71
CA PRO A 192 -9.70 1.42 -19.99
C PRO A 192 -9.59 -0.10 -19.86
N SER A 193 -9.18 -0.61 -18.70
CA SER A 193 -9.13 -2.05 -18.45
C SER A 193 -10.52 -2.69 -18.34
N LYS A 194 -11.58 -1.91 -18.11
CA LYS A 194 -12.98 -2.39 -18.01
C LYS A 194 -13.14 -3.58 -17.03
N PRO A 195 -12.72 -3.45 -15.76
CA PRO A 195 -12.90 -4.50 -14.77
C PRO A 195 -14.39 -4.65 -14.44
N GLU A 196 -14.83 -5.87 -14.15
CA GLU A 196 -16.23 -6.15 -13.82
C GLU A 196 -16.58 -5.80 -12.37
N SER A 197 -15.66 -6.09 -11.45
CA SER A 197 -15.83 -5.88 -10.01
C SER A 197 -14.51 -5.42 -9.39
N VAL A 198 -14.54 -4.27 -8.73
CA VAL A 198 -13.38 -3.63 -8.12
C VAL A 198 -13.56 -3.55 -6.59
N ALA A 199 -12.58 -4.04 -5.86
CA ALA A 199 -12.42 -3.79 -4.43
C ALA A 199 -11.24 -2.83 -4.21
N ILE A 200 -11.33 -1.99 -3.18
CA ILE A 200 -10.27 -1.05 -2.81
C ILE A 200 -9.91 -1.29 -1.34
N VAL A 201 -8.61 -1.37 -1.04
CA VAL A 201 -8.08 -1.26 0.32
C VAL A 201 -7.22 -0.01 0.39
N ALA A 202 -7.55 0.91 1.30
CA ALA A 202 -6.82 2.17 1.42
C ALA A 202 -6.50 2.52 2.87
N HIS A 203 -5.22 2.80 3.14
CA HIS A 203 -4.74 3.15 4.47
C HIS A 203 -4.58 4.65 4.66
N SER A 204 -4.99 5.18 5.81
CA SER A 204 -4.70 6.56 6.21
C SER A 204 -5.15 7.58 5.16
N TYR A 205 -4.23 8.40 4.64
CA TYR A 205 -4.49 9.35 3.56
C TYR A 205 -5.03 8.71 2.26
N GLY A 206 -4.84 7.41 2.06
CA GLY A 206 -5.41 6.68 0.93
C GLY A 206 -6.94 6.76 0.85
N GLY A 207 -7.65 6.97 1.97
CA GLY A 207 -9.10 7.19 1.90
C GLY A 207 -9.47 8.57 1.37
N CYS A 208 -8.73 9.63 1.68
CA CYS A 208 -8.89 10.93 1.00
C CYS A 208 -8.74 10.79 -0.51
N LEU A 209 -7.75 10.02 -0.97
CA LEU A 209 -7.54 9.76 -2.40
C LEU A 209 -8.71 8.96 -3.00
N THR A 210 -9.23 7.98 -2.25
CA THR A 210 -10.39 7.19 -2.67
C THR A 210 -11.63 8.07 -2.80
N LEU A 211 -11.87 9.01 -1.88
CA LEU A 211 -12.99 9.94 -1.96
C LEU A 211 -12.86 10.93 -3.13
N ASP A 212 -11.65 11.41 -3.44
CA ASP A 212 -11.39 12.22 -4.65
C ASP A 212 -11.73 11.42 -5.92
N LEU A 213 -11.38 10.13 -5.97
CA LEU A 213 -11.74 9.26 -7.09
C LEU A 213 -13.27 9.07 -7.21
N VAL A 214 -13.98 8.87 -6.09
CA VAL A 214 -15.45 8.77 -6.07
C VAL A 214 -16.09 10.05 -6.61
N GLU A 215 -15.54 11.22 -6.27
CA GLU A 215 -16.04 12.50 -6.77
C GLU A 215 -15.89 12.67 -8.28
N HIS A 216 -14.78 12.19 -8.86
CA HIS A 216 -14.47 12.36 -10.29
C HIS A 216 -15.00 11.23 -11.18
N PHE A 217 -15.22 10.03 -10.62
CA PHE A 217 -15.57 8.82 -11.38
C PHE A 217 -16.80 8.11 -10.82
N LEU A 218 -17.76 8.88 -10.27
CA LEU A 218 -18.89 8.35 -9.48
C LEU A 218 -19.68 7.23 -10.18
N ASP A 219 -19.96 7.37 -11.48
CA ASP A 219 -20.73 6.37 -12.24
C ASP A 219 -20.01 5.04 -12.28
N PHE A 220 -18.71 5.06 -12.58
CA PHE A 220 -17.87 3.85 -12.54
C PHE A 220 -17.82 3.25 -11.13
N PHE A 221 -17.71 4.08 -10.09
CA PHE A 221 -17.72 3.59 -8.71
C PHE A 221 -19.03 2.88 -8.38
N LYS A 222 -20.18 3.51 -8.65
CA LYS A 222 -21.50 2.90 -8.43
C LYS A 222 -21.69 1.61 -9.22
N GLU A 223 -21.17 1.56 -10.45
CA GLU A 223 -21.32 0.40 -11.33
C GLU A 223 -20.39 -0.75 -10.93
N SER A 224 -19.11 -0.48 -10.69
CA SER A 224 -18.04 -1.49 -10.66
C SER A 224 -17.39 -1.67 -9.29
N VAL A 225 -17.35 -0.65 -8.44
CA VAL A 225 -16.69 -0.72 -7.13
C VAL A 225 -17.68 -1.27 -6.09
N PHE A 226 -17.40 -2.46 -5.56
CA PHE A 226 -18.35 -3.19 -4.72
C PHE A 226 -17.96 -3.23 -3.24
N ALA A 227 -16.70 -3.00 -2.92
CA ALA A 227 -16.17 -2.96 -1.56
C ALA A 227 -15.04 -1.94 -1.45
N ILE A 228 -15.07 -1.14 -0.38
CA ILE A 228 -14.00 -0.22 0.00
C ILE A 228 -13.65 -0.50 1.47
N ALA A 229 -12.47 -1.02 1.71
CA ALA A 229 -11.95 -1.26 3.04
C ALA A 229 -10.92 -0.19 3.40
N PHE A 230 -11.25 0.63 4.38
CA PHE A 230 -10.34 1.61 4.94
C PHE A 230 -9.63 1.05 6.16
N THR A 231 -8.37 1.43 6.33
CA THR A 231 -7.57 1.06 7.51
C THR A 231 -7.06 2.33 8.15
N ASP A 232 -7.71 2.71 9.25
CA ASP A 232 -7.54 3.95 10.01
C ASP A 232 -7.46 5.19 9.12
N SER A 233 -8.46 5.31 8.23
CA SER A 233 -8.43 6.31 7.18
C SER A 233 -8.67 7.73 7.68
N VAL A 234 -7.95 8.68 7.07
CA VAL A 234 -8.30 10.10 7.12
C VAL A 234 -9.38 10.33 6.08
N MET A 235 -10.58 10.72 6.51
CA MET A 235 -11.69 11.02 5.62
C MET A 235 -12.65 12.01 6.28
N GLY A 236 -13.08 13.02 5.50
CA GLY A 236 -14.17 13.89 5.91
C GLY A 236 -15.53 13.18 5.79
N SER A 237 -16.59 13.85 6.24
CA SER A 237 -17.96 13.36 6.03
C SER A 237 -18.26 13.25 4.53
N PRO A 238 -18.76 12.11 4.05
CA PRO A 238 -19.19 11.98 2.66
C PRO A 238 -20.19 13.07 2.25
N GLN A 239 -20.00 13.66 1.07
CA GLN A 239 -20.99 14.56 0.49
C GLN A 239 -22.31 13.81 0.23
N SER A 240 -23.43 14.52 0.32
CA SER A 240 -24.79 13.96 0.17
C SER A 240 -24.98 13.16 -1.13
N LYS A 241 -24.39 13.61 -2.25
CA LYS A 241 -24.55 13.01 -3.59
C LYS A 241 -24.07 11.55 -3.72
N TYR A 242 -23.13 11.12 -2.87
CA TYR A 242 -22.56 9.76 -2.90
C TYR A 242 -22.54 9.09 -1.52
N ARG A 243 -23.13 9.71 -0.50
CA ARG A 243 -23.16 9.21 0.88
C ARG A 243 -23.76 7.81 0.97
N ASP A 244 -24.95 7.61 0.41
CA ASP A 244 -25.68 6.35 0.57
C ASP A 244 -24.94 5.18 -0.10
N TYR A 245 -24.33 5.44 -1.27
CA TYR A 245 -23.45 4.50 -1.94
C TYR A 245 -22.25 4.13 -1.04
N LEU A 246 -21.51 5.13 -0.53
CA LEU A 246 -20.35 4.89 0.33
C LEU A 246 -20.71 4.17 1.63
N CYS A 247 -21.79 4.56 2.31
CA CYS A 247 -22.24 3.87 3.52
C CYS A 247 -22.57 2.39 3.25
N ASN A 248 -22.99 2.04 2.03
CA ASN A 248 -23.31 0.67 1.66
C ASN A 248 -22.07 -0.18 1.31
N VAL A 249 -21.04 0.40 0.67
CA VAL A 249 -19.88 -0.36 0.18
C VAL A 249 -18.63 -0.23 1.02
N THR A 250 -18.61 0.69 2.00
CA THR A 250 -17.39 1.04 2.75
C THR A 250 -17.43 0.61 4.21
N CYS A 251 -16.30 0.11 4.72
CA CYS A 251 -16.04 -0.10 6.14
C CYS A 251 -14.62 0.38 6.48
N ASP A 252 -14.44 1.01 7.65
CA ASP A 252 -13.16 1.51 8.14
C ASP A 252 -12.73 0.79 9.43
N TRP A 253 -11.59 0.11 9.39
CA TRP A 253 -10.96 -0.55 10.53
C TRP A 253 -10.01 0.43 11.19
N VAL A 254 -10.45 1.03 12.30
CA VAL A 254 -9.74 2.12 12.99
C VAL A 254 -8.92 1.62 14.17
N ALA A 255 -7.89 2.38 14.52
CA ALA A 255 -7.09 2.09 15.70
C ALA A 255 -7.96 2.19 16.97
N SER A 256 -7.95 1.13 17.79
CA SER A 256 -8.78 1.03 18.99
C SER A 256 -8.19 0.03 19.98
N ASN A 257 -8.51 0.21 21.25
CA ASN A 257 -8.19 -0.72 22.34
C ASN A 257 -9.24 -1.84 22.50
N THR A 258 -10.27 -1.87 21.65
CA THR A 258 -11.33 -2.90 21.68
C THR A 258 -11.01 -4.06 20.74
N PRO A 259 -11.60 -5.26 20.95
CA PRO A 259 -11.39 -6.40 20.06
C PRO A 259 -11.73 -6.10 18.60
N LEU A 260 -11.06 -6.79 17.67
CA LEU A 260 -11.31 -6.71 16.22
C LEU A 260 -12.82 -6.79 15.92
N ASP A 261 -13.27 -5.98 14.96
CA ASP A 261 -14.65 -5.85 14.49
C ASP A 261 -15.66 -5.23 15.48
N THR A 262 -15.23 -4.84 16.68
CA THR A 262 -16.09 -4.10 17.61
C THR A 262 -16.51 -2.77 16.98
N PRO A 263 -17.82 -2.45 16.88
CA PRO A 263 -18.27 -1.19 16.31
C PRO A 263 -17.80 0.02 17.14
N ILE A 264 -17.20 1.01 16.47
CA ILE A 264 -16.70 2.26 17.10
C ILE A 264 -17.70 3.41 16.90
N SER A 265 -18.31 3.49 15.72
CA SER A 265 -19.36 4.46 15.43
C SER A 265 -20.40 3.88 14.47
N GLN A 266 -21.68 4.01 14.80
CA GLN A 266 -22.80 3.48 14.02
C GLN A 266 -23.87 4.55 13.73
N SER A 267 -23.48 5.74 13.26
CA SER A 267 -24.48 6.64 12.70
C SER A 267 -24.97 6.09 11.36
N LYS A 268 -26.29 6.00 11.17
CA LYS A 268 -26.92 5.52 9.92
C LYS A 268 -26.48 6.31 8.68
N ASN A 269 -26.01 7.55 8.87
CA ASN A 269 -25.57 8.44 7.80
C ASN A 269 -24.04 8.54 7.66
N SER A 270 -23.30 7.60 8.25
CA SER A 270 -21.83 7.57 8.21
C SER A 270 -21.32 6.22 7.77
N ILE A 271 -20.12 6.21 7.18
CA ILE A 271 -19.38 4.99 6.90
C ILE A 271 -19.21 4.20 8.19
N ARG A 272 -19.45 2.90 8.13
CA ARG A 272 -19.26 1.98 9.26
C ARG A 272 -17.80 2.01 9.70
N ARG A 273 -17.57 2.21 11.00
CA ARG A 273 -16.22 2.10 11.61
C ARG A 273 -16.21 1.02 12.66
N VAL A 274 -15.22 0.14 12.58
CA VAL A 274 -15.00 -0.97 13.52
C VAL A 274 -13.55 -0.96 13.99
N SER A 275 -13.29 -1.58 15.13
CA SER A 275 -11.93 -1.73 15.64
C SER A 275 -11.10 -2.61 14.71
N ALA A 276 -9.85 -2.20 14.46
CA ALA A 276 -8.84 -3.03 13.83
C ALA A 276 -8.19 -4.06 14.79
N GLY A 277 -8.62 -4.10 16.05
CA GLY A 277 -8.03 -4.96 17.09
C GLY A 277 -6.63 -4.52 17.55
N HIS A 278 -6.23 -3.29 17.24
CA HIS A 278 -4.93 -2.75 17.60
C HIS A 278 -5.00 -1.23 17.84
N THR A 279 -4.20 -0.72 18.79
CA THR A 279 -4.24 0.68 19.24
C THR A 279 -3.41 1.65 18.41
N LYS A 280 -2.55 1.13 17.53
CA LYS A 280 -1.65 1.93 16.69
C LYS A 280 -2.13 2.02 15.25
N HIS A 281 -2.05 3.23 14.70
CA HIS A 281 -2.46 3.59 13.35
C HIS A 281 -1.88 2.65 12.27
N GLU A 282 -0.55 2.50 12.30
CA GLU A 282 0.21 1.76 11.29
C GLU A 282 -0.11 0.26 11.26
N TRP A 283 -0.64 -0.29 12.36
CA TRP A 283 -0.94 -1.71 12.49
C TRP A 283 -2.26 -2.11 11.86
N THR A 284 -3.19 -1.16 11.66
CA THR A 284 -4.57 -1.45 11.29
C THR A 284 -4.70 -2.24 10.00
N SER A 285 -3.83 -2.02 9.01
CA SER A 285 -3.84 -2.79 7.77
C SER A 285 -3.41 -4.24 7.98
N TYR A 286 -2.47 -4.53 8.88
CA TYR A 286 -2.04 -5.90 9.13
C TYR A 286 -2.99 -6.63 10.08
N SER A 287 -3.37 -5.99 11.19
CA SER A 287 -4.18 -6.62 12.24
C SER A 287 -5.59 -6.97 11.80
N ALA A 288 -6.15 -6.23 10.84
CA ALA A 288 -7.52 -6.43 10.35
C ALA A 288 -7.60 -7.23 9.04
N ILE A 289 -6.48 -7.73 8.49
CA ILE A 289 -6.43 -8.30 7.14
C ILE A 289 -7.48 -9.39 6.89
N ASP A 290 -7.64 -10.34 7.81
CA ASP A 290 -8.60 -11.44 7.66
C ASP A 290 -10.05 -10.94 7.65
N SER A 291 -10.37 -9.98 8.52
CA SER A 291 -11.70 -9.35 8.55
C SER A 291 -11.98 -8.53 7.28
N ILE A 292 -10.97 -7.82 6.78
CA ILE A 292 -11.06 -7.04 5.53
C ILE A 292 -11.37 -7.96 4.34
N PHE A 293 -10.65 -9.08 4.20
CA PHE A 293 -10.93 -10.02 3.11
C PHE A 293 -12.28 -10.71 3.27
N LYS A 294 -12.69 -11.04 4.50
CA LYS A 294 -14.04 -11.54 4.76
C LYS A 294 -15.10 -10.54 4.31
N PHE A 295 -14.97 -9.27 4.68
CA PHE A 295 -15.87 -8.21 4.22
C PHE A 295 -15.91 -8.07 2.69
N ILE A 296 -14.75 -8.11 2.04
CA ILE A 296 -14.67 -8.02 0.59
C ILE A 296 -15.41 -9.20 -0.05
N GLU A 297 -15.15 -10.45 0.36
CA GLU A 297 -15.83 -11.61 -0.24
C GLU A 297 -17.34 -11.61 0.04
N GLU A 298 -17.79 -11.25 1.24
CA GLU A 298 -19.23 -11.07 1.55
C GLU A 298 -19.89 -10.03 0.64
N LYS A 299 -19.20 -8.91 0.34
CA LYS A 299 -19.70 -7.90 -0.59
C LYS A 299 -19.73 -8.40 -2.03
N TYR A 300 -18.77 -9.23 -2.42
CA TYR A 300 -18.73 -9.84 -3.75
C TYR A 300 -19.89 -10.84 -3.94
N GLU A 301 -20.16 -11.69 -2.95
CA GLU A 301 -21.31 -12.60 -2.94
C GLU A 301 -22.65 -11.84 -3.05
N GLN A 302 -22.81 -10.75 -2.28
CA GLN A 302 -23.99 -9.90 -2.36
C GLN A 302 -24.19 -9.27 -3.74
N ARG A 303 -23.10 -8.92 -4.42
CA ARG A 303 -23.13 -8.34 -5.77
C ARG A 303 -23.51 -9.39 -6.82
N THR A 304 -22.93 -10.58 -6.74
CA THR A 304 -23.19 -11.66 -7.69
C THR A 304 -24.62 -12.20 -7.57
N ASN A 305 -25.18 -12.27 -6.37
CA ASN A 305 -26.58 -12.65 -6.15
C ASN A 305 -27.63 -11.63 -6.63
N LYS A 306 -27.21 -10.40 -6.96
CA LYS A 306 -28.09 -9.33 -7.47
C LYS A 306 -28.08 -9.19 -8.99
N LYS A 307 -27.13 -9.84 -9.67
CA LYS A 307 -27.04 -9.88 -11.14
C LYS A 307 -27.83 -11.06 -11.68
#